data_AF-A0A340XM59-F1
#
_entry.id   AF-A0A340XM59-F1
#
_cell.length_a   1.000
_cell.length_b   1.000
_cell.length_c   1.000
_cell.angle_alpha   90.00
_cell.angle_beta   90.00
_cell.angle_gamma   90.00
#
_symmetry.space_group_name_H-M   'P 1'
#
loop_
_entity.id
_entity.type
_entity.pdbx_description
1 polymer ?
#
loop_
_entity_poly.entity_id
_entity_poly.type
_entity_poly.pdbx_seq_one_letter_code
_entity_poly.pdbx_strand_id
1 'polypeptide(L)'
;MSTLLENITAIIKLFHEYSKTDKETDTLSAKELKELLEAEFQPILKNPDDPDTADVFMHILDVDHNNKIDFTEFFLMVFKLAQAYYYTQRPNFKTLGKKQEKYRYHYEDDTEEEGNMKEKKNVVTKIKVEDVKNG
;
A
#
# COMPACT_ATOMS: atom_id res chain seq x y z
N MET A 1 22.14 -15.48 4.11
CA MET A 1 22.28 -14.51 3.00
C MET A 1 22.64 -13.17 3.64
N SER A 2 22.64 -12.05 2.94
CA SER A 2 22.67 -10.74 3.63
C SER A 2 21.28 -10.44 4.20
N THR A 3 21.21 -9.69 5.31
CA THR A 3 19.94 -9.34 5.97
C THR A 3 18.96 -8.65 5.01
N LEU A 4 19.47 -7.79 4.12
CA LEU A 4 18.64 -7.13 3.13
C LEU A 4 18.01 -8.13 2.15
N LEU A 5 18.80 -9.08 1.64
CA LEU A 5 18.28 -10.12 0.74
C LEU A 5 17.29 -11.05 1.44
N GLU A 6 17.48 -11.31 2.73
CA GLU A 6 16.53 -12.09 3.54
C GLU A 6 15.19 -11.37 3.67
N ASN A 7 15.19 -10.05 3.93
CA ASN A 7 13.97 -9.25 4.00
C ASN A 7 13.25 -9.16 2.66
N ILE A 8 13.98 -8.95 1.55
CA ILE A 8 13.39 -8.95 0.20
C ILE A 8 12.77 -10.31 -0.11
N THR A 9 13.47 -11.40 0.22
CA THR A 9 12.96 -12.76 0.05
C THR A 9 11.70 -13.01 0.88
N ALA A 10 11.64 -12.46 2.11
CA ALA A 10 10.46 -12.58 2.96
C ALA A 10 9.24 -11.86 2.35
N ILE A 11 9.42 -10.66 1.79
CA ILE A 11 8.34 -9.92 1.11
C ILE A 11 7.80 -10.70 -0.10
N ILE A 12 8.69 -11.27 -0.92
CA ILE A 12 8.30 -12.10 -2.08
C ILE A 12 7.53 -13.35 -1.62
N LYS A 13 8.01 -14.03 -0.57
CA LYS A 13 7.34 -15.21 -0.02
C LYS A 13 5.96 -14.87 0.52
N LEU A 14 5.82 -13.74 1.19
CA LEU A 14 4.54 -13.28 1.73
C LEU A 14 3.52 -13.06 0.59
N PHE A 15 3.93 -12.40 -0.49
CA PHE A 15 3.08 -12.23 -1.67
C PHE A 15 2.57 -13.59 -2.20
N HIS A 16 3.48 -14.53 -2.43
CA HIS A 16 3.11 -15.87 -2.90
C HIS A 16 2.30 -16.70 -1.88
N GLU A 17 2.41 -16.40 -0.59
CA GLU A 17 1.62 -17.06 0.43
C GLU A 17 0.13 -16.73 0.31
N TYR A 18 -0.20 -15.51 -0.13
CA TYR A 18 -1.57 -15.05 -0.34
C TYR A 18 -2.07 -15.27 -1.77
N SER A 19 -1.22 -15.26 -2.81
CA SER A 19 -1.62 -15.48 -4.21
C SER A 19 -1.81 -16.95 -4.61
N LYS A 20 -1.93 -17.88 -3.67
CA LYS A 20 -1.96 -19.33 -3.95
C LYS A 20 -3.36 -19.94 -4.00
N THR A 21 -4.39 -19.17 -3.67
CA THR A 21 -5.73 -19.69 -3.40
C THR A 21 -6.55 -19.81 -4.68
N ASP A 22 -6.25 -18.99 -5.68
CA ASP A 22 -6.84 -19.08 -7.01
C ASP A 22 -5.96 -19.86 -8.02
N LYS A 23 -6.17 -19.66 -9.32
CA LYS A 23 -5.42 -20.35 -10.39
C LYS A 23 -4.17 -19.59 -10.84
N GLU A 24 -4.00 -18.34 -10.43
CA GLU A 24 -3.00 -17.40 -10.92
C GLU A 24 -2.05 -16.99 -9.79
N THR A 25 -0.94 -17.71 -9.67
CA THR A 25 -0.01 -17.55 -8.54
C THR A 25 0.83 -16.28 -8.55
N ASP A 26 0.74 -15.51 -9.64
CA ASP A 26 1.53 -14.30 -9.87
C ASP A 26 0.74 -13.01 -9.57
N THR A 27 -0.52 -13.15 -9.15
CA THR A 27 -1.40 -12.02 -8.83
C THR A 27 -2.27 -12.31 -7.60
N LEU A 28 -2.71 -11.28 -6.90
CA LEU A 28 -3.75 -11.39 -5.88
C LEU A 28 -5.11 -11.03 -6.48
N SER A 29 -6.08 -11.91 -6.33
CA SER A 29 -7.49 -11.59 -6.52
C SER A 29 -8.01 -10.66 -5.41
N ALA A 30 -9.20 -10.06 -5.60
CA ALA A 30 -9.84 -9.25 -4.56
C ALA A 30 -10.04 -10.00 -3.23
N LYS A 31 -10.30 -11.32 -3.33
CA LYS A 31 -10.45 -12.17 -2.15
C LYS A 31 -9.12 -12.38 -1.42
N GLU A 32 -8.05 -12.66 -2.15
CA GLU A 32 -6.72 -12.87 -1.55
C GLU A 32 -6.15 -11.55 -1.01
N LEU A 33 -6.42 -10.43 -1.69
CA LEU A 33 -6.13 -9.10 -1.17
C LEU A 33 -6.84 -8.86 0.16
N LYS A 34 -8.12 -9.25 0.28
CA LYS A 34 -8.85 -9.15 1.55
C LYS A 34 -8.17 -9.96 2.66
N GLU A 35 -7.82 -11.21 2.38
CA GLU A 35 -7.13 -12.09 3.35
C GLU A 35 -5.79 -11.49 3.81
N LEU A 36 -5.01 -10.92 2.88
CA LEU A 36 -3.76 -10.24 3.17
C LEU A 36 -3.98 -9.00 4.05
N LEU A 37 -4.99 -8.19 3.75
CA LEU A 37 -5.30 -6.98 4.53
C LEU A 37 -5.77 -7.33 5.95
N GLU A 38 -6.59 -8.37 6.10
CA GLU A 38 -7.04 -8.86 7.39
C GLU A 38 -5.91 -9.47 8.22
N ALA A 39 -4.91 -10.11 7.60
CA ALA A 39 -3.82 -10.72 8.34
C ALA A 39 -2.71 -9.73 8.69
N GLU A 40 -2.24 -8.95 7.71
CA GLU A 40 -1.03 -8.14 7.84
C GLU A 40 -1.33 -6.65 8.13
N PHE A 41 -2.52 -6.16 7.75
CA PHE A 41 -2.83 -4.72 7.78
C PHE A 41 -3.87 -4.35 8.84
N GLN A 42 -4.49 -5.31 9.53
CA GLN A 42 -5.41 -5.07 10.65
C GLN A 42 -4.99 -3.92 11.58
N PRO A 43 -3.72 -3.85 12.06
CA PRO A 43 -3.31 -2.79 12.99
C PRO A 43 -3.29 -1.37 12.40
N ILE A 44 -3.20 -1.25 11.07
CA ILE A 44 -3.08 0.03 10.36
C ILE A 44 -4.38 0.46 9.65
N LEU A 45 -5.36 -0.44 9.55
CA LEU A 45 -6.69 -0.16 9.02
C LEU A 45 -7.53 0.64 10.03
N LYS A 46 -8.18 1.71 9.56
CA LYS A 46 -9.08 2.51 10.40
C LYS A 46 -10.36 1.75 10.77
N ASN A 47 -10.85 0.90 9.87
CA ASN A 47 -12.03 0.06 10.06
C ASN A 47 -11.78 -1.32 9.44
N PRO A 48 -11.07 -2.22 10.14
CA PRO A 48 -10.65 -3.50 9.56
C PRO A 48 -11.81 -4.44 9.21
N ASP A 49 -12.98 -4.28 9.86
CA ASP A 49 -14.17 -5.10 9.62
C ASP A 49 -15.09 -4.56 8.50
N ASP A 50 -14.69 -3.48 7.81
CA ASP A 50 -15.47 -2.91 6.72
C ASP A 50 -15.42 -3.83 5.48
N PRO A 51 -16.57 -4.39 5.04
CA PRO A 51 -16.62 -5.33 3.93
C PRO A 51 -16.12 -4.71 2.61
N ASP A 52 -16.18 -3.38 2.48
CA ASP A 52 -15.77 -2.65 1.27
C ASP A 52 -14.27 -2.31 1.29
N THR A 53 -13.53 -2.66 2.35
CA THR A 53 -12.10 -2.33 2.47
C THR A 53 -11.29 -2.92 1.33
N ALA A 54 -11.52 -4.19 0.99
CA ALA A 54 -10.78 -4.86 -0.06
C ALA A 54 -11.03 -4.22 -1.43
N ASP A 55 -12.27 -3.84 -1.73
CA ASP A 55 -12.64 -3.18 -2.99
C ASP A 55 -11.98 -1.80 -3.13
N VAL A 56 -11.94 -1.05 -2.01
CA VAL A 56 -11.25 0.25 -1.96
C VAL A 56 -9.75 0.08 -2.17
N PHE A 57 -9.13 -0.93 -1.55
CA PHE A 57 -7.71 -1.19 -1.73
C PHE A 57 -7.42 -1.70 -3.15
N MET A 58 -8.26 -2.58 -3.71
CA MET A 58 -8.15 -3.02 -5.10
C MET A 58 -8.12 -1.80 -6.02
N HIS A 59 -9.09 -0.89 -5.90
CA HIS A 59 -9.14 0.32 -6.72
C HIS A 59 -7.91 1.25 -6.56
N ILE A 60 -7.23 1.21 -5.41
CA ILE A 60 -6.04 2.04 -5.15
C ILE A 60 -4.75 1.38 -5.67
N LEU A 61 -4.69 0.05 -5.58
CA LEU A 61 -3.48 -0.73 -5.86
C LEU A 61 -3.41 -1.21 -7.31
N ASP A 62 -4.56 -1.49 -7.92
CA ASP A 62 -4.73 -1.92 -9.31
C ASP A 62 -4.55 -0.71 -10.24
N VAL A 63 -3.30 -0.46 -10.63
CA VAL A 63 -2.89 0.70 -11.43
C VAL A 63 -3.29 0.52 -12.88
N ASP A 64 -3.24 -0.70 -13.40
CA ASP A 64 -3.60 -1.01 -14.77
C ASP A 64 -5.11 -1.35 -14.96
N HIS A 65 -5.86 -1.41 -13.86
CA HIS A 65 -7.30 -1.66 -13.80
C HIS A 65 -7.72 -3.04 -14.31
N ASN A 66 -6.87 -4.05 -14.14
CA ASN A 66 -7.12 -5.42 -14.56
C ASN A 66 -7.91 -6.27 -13.51
N ASN A 67 -8.25 -5.68 -12.36
CA ASN A 67 -8.89 -6.27 -11.18
C ASN A 67 -8.08 -7.38 -10.49
N LYS A 68 -6.76 -7.32 -10.61
CA LYS A 68 -5.79 -8.19 -9.96
C LYS A 68 -4.61 -7.33 -9.50
N ILE A 69 -3.94 -7.76 -8.45
CA ILE A 69 -2.75 -7.07 -7.95
C ILE A 69 -1.52 -7.90 -8.27
N ASP A 70 -0.66 -7.42 -9.15
CA ASP A 70 0.62 -8.07 -9.43
C ASP A 70 1.68 -7.75 -8.34
N PHE A 71 2.85 -8.37 -8.43
CA PHE A 71 3.92 -8.12 -7.46
C PHE A 71 4.42 -6.67 -7.47
N THR A 72 4.40 -6.00 -8.63
CA THR A 72 4.84 -4.60 -8.76
C THR A 72 3.92 -3.66 -7.99
N GLU A 73 2.62 -3.84 -8.14
CA GLU A 73 1.56 -3.09 -7.47
C GLU A 73 1.56 -3.33 -5.96
N PHE A 74 1.67 -4.59 -5.55
CA PHE A 74 1.86 -4.96 -4.14
C PHE A 74 3.13 -4.32 -3.55
N PHE A 75 4.26 -4.41 -4.24
CA PHE A 75 5.53 -3.87 -3.74
C PHE A 75 5.52 -2.35 -3.66
N LEU A 76 4.83 -1.66 -4.58
CA LEU A 76 4.63 -0.21 -4.52
C LEU A 76 3.89 0.22 -3.24
N MET A 77 2.91 -0.57 -2.80
CA MET A 77 2.21 -0.35 -1.54
C MET A 77 3.14 -0.55 -0.33
N VAL A 78 3.91 -1.64 -0.30
CA VAL A 78 4.91 -1.89 0.75
C VAL A 78 5.94 -0.76 0.80
N PHE A 79 6.39 -0.26 -0.35
CA PHE A 79 7.29 0.88 -0.44
C PHE A 79 6.69 2.16 0.16
N LYS A 80 5.43 2.50 -0.18
CA LYS A 80 4.73 3.67 0.39
C LYS A 80 4.59 3.56 1.91
N LEU A 81 4.28 2.36 2.43
CA LEU A 81 4.26 2.11 3.87
C LEU A 81 5.64 2.30 4.49
N ALA A 82 6.68 1.69 3.93
CA ALA A 82 8.05 1.82 4.42
C ALA A 82 8.48 3.30 4.48
N GLN A 83 8.12 4.10 3.47
CA GLN A 83 8.33 5.55 3.49
C GLN A 83 7.58 6.22 4.65
N ALA A 84 6.29 5.91 4.84
CA ALA A 84 5.50 6.47 5.94
C ALA A 84 6.14 6.16 7.32
N TYR A 85 6.52 4.90 7.57
CA TYR A 85 7.23 4.48 8.79
C TYR A 85 8.60 5.17 8.94
N TYR A 86 9.36 5.28 7.86
CA TYR A 86 10.64 5.99 7.89
C TYR A 86 10.48 7.45 8.32
N TYR A 87 9.44 8.12 7.83
CA TYR A 87 9.17 9.52 8.19
C TYR A 87 8.59 9.69 9.60
N THR A 88 7.79 8.74 10.11
CA THR A 88 7.24 8.81 11.49
C THR A 88 8.33 8.63 12.55
N GLN A 89 9.39 7.88 12.24
CA GLN A 89 10.55 7.68 13.13
C GLN A 89 11.50 8.90 13.19
N ARG A 90 11.31 9.92 12.33
CA ARG A 90 12.11 11.14 12.39
C ARG A 90 11.56 12.13 13.43
N PRO A 91 12.33 12.49 14.48
CA PRO A 91 11.85 13.34 15.58
C PRO A 91 11.42 14.77 15.15
N ASN A 92 11.79 15.23 13.95
CA ASN A 92 11.50 16.58 13.45
C ASN A 92 10.36 16.65 12.41
N PHE A 93 9.55 15.61 12.21
CA PHE A 93 8.50 15.62 11.17
C PHE A 93 7.38 16.66 11.39
N LYS A 94 7.25 17.24 12.60
CA LYS A 94 6.26 18.30 12.89
C LYS A 94 6.42 19.58 12.04
N THR A 95 7.57 19.83 11.42
CA THR A 95 7.80 21.04 10.62
C THR A 95 7.63 20.86 9.10
N LEU A 96 7.39 19.63 8.61
CA LEU A 96 7.29 19.36 7.18
C LEU A 96 5.85 19.42 6.60
N GLY A 97 4.85 19.70 7.43
CA GLY A 97 3.45 19.88 6.98
C GLY A 97 3.21 21.09 6.07
N LYS A 98 4.22 21.96 5.86
CA LYS A 98 4.15 23.14 4.98
C LYS A 98 5.00 23.03 3.70
N LYS A 99 5.66 21.89 3.45
CA LYS A 99 6.58 21.71 2.30
C LYS A 99 6.23 20.51 1.40
N GLN A 100 5.00 20.02 1.45
CA GLN A 100 4.56 18.88 0.64
C GLN A 100 4.45 19.17 -0.87
N GLU A 101 4.60 20.41 -1.35
CA GLU A 101 4.60 20.67 -2.81
C GLU A 101 5.91 20.31 -3.53
N LYS A 102 7.03 20.08 -2.82
CA LYS A 102 8.36 20.00 -3.48
C LYS A 102 8.96 18.61 -3.65
N TYR A 103 8.25 17.55 -3.25
CA TYR A 103 8.68 16.16 -3.43
C TYR A 103 7.58 15.34 -4.13
N ARG A 104 7.04 15.85 -5.24
CA ARG A 104 6.47 14.99 -6.29
C ARG A 104 7.67 14.28 -6.92
N TYR A 105 7.83 12.99 -6.66
CA TYR A 105 8.62 12.14 -7.55
C TYR A 105 7.97 12.24 -8.93
N HIS A 106 8.70 12.82 -9.89
CA HIS A 106 8.41 12.67 -11.31
C HIS A 106 8.72 11.20 -11.65
N TYR A 107 7.70 10.36 -11.67
CA TYR A 107 7.60 9.38 -12.75
C TYR A 107 7.04 10.19 -13.91
N GLU A 108 7.87 10.45 -14.92
CA GLU A 108 7.38 10.87 -16.23
C GLU A 108 6.64 9.65 -16.80
N ASP A 109 5.34 9.61 -16.61
CA ASP A 109 4.43 8.82 -17.42
C ASP A 109 3.64 9.83 -18.25
N ASP A 110 3.85 9.78 -19.56
CA ASP A 110 3.23 10.62 -20.59
C ASP A 110 1.76 10.20 -20.80
N THR A 111 0.95 10.27 -19.75
CA THR A 111 -0.49 10.04 -19.86
C THR A 111 -1.26 11.17 -19.18
N GLU A 112 -1.66 12.14 -20.00
CA GLU A 112 -2.61 13.19 -19.65
C GLU A 112 -3.97 12.56 -19.31
N GLU A 113 -4.32 12.42 -18.03
CA GLU A 113 -5.73 12.45 -17.62
C GLU A 113 -5.92 13.28 -16.35
N GLU A 114 -6.54 14.44 -16.52
CA GLU A 114 -7.07 15.27 -15.44
C GLU A 114 -8.23 14.54 -14.75
N GLY A 115 -7.94 13.82 -13.66
CA GLY A 115 -8.93 13.05 -12.90
C GLY A 115 -8.78 13.17 -11.38
N ASN A 116 -9.48 14.14 -10.79
CA ASN A 116 -10.02 14.16 -9.43
C ASN A 116 -9.07 14.08 -8.20
N MET A 117 -8.53 15.24 -7.81
CA MET A 117 -7.81 15.51 -6.55
C MET A 117 -8.61 15.23 -5.25
N LYS A 118 -9.87 14.80 -5.34
CA LYS A 118 -10.75 14.54 -4.17
C LYS A 118 -10.56 13.14 -3.59
N GLU A 119 -10.21 12.13 -4.38
CA GLU A 119 -10.04 10.74 -3.90
C GLU A 119 -8.79 10.55 -3.04
N LYS A 120 -7.70 11.27 -3.34
CA LYS A 120 -6.47 11.22 -2.54
C LYS A 120 -6.68 11.68 -1.08
N LYS A 121 -7.68 12.54 -0.83
CA LYS A 121 -8.06 12.95 0.54
C LYS A 121 -8.81 11.86 1.30
N ASN A 122 -9.49 10.95 0.60
CA ASN A 122 -10.20 9.82 1.19
C ASN A 122 -9.24 8.68 1.62
N VAL A 123 -8.16 8.46 0.87
CA VAL A 123 -7.14 7.44 1.19
C VAL A 123 -6.42 7.76 2.51
N VAL A 124 -5.98 9.02 2.67
CA VAL A 124 -5.30 9.49 3.90
C VAL A 124 -6.25 9.50 5.12
N THR A 125 -7.56 9.58 4.90
CA THR A 125 -8.55 9.53 5.99
C THR A 125 -8.96 8.11 6.39
N LYS A 126 -8.64 7.08 5.59
CA LYS A 126 -8.92 5.66 5.88
C LYS A 126 -7.74 4.87 6.45
N ILE A 127 -6.51 5.34 6.31
CA ILE A 127 -5.33 4.79 7.01
C ILE A 127 -5.13 5.61 8.29
N LYS A 128 -5.14 4.99 9.47
CA LYS A 128 -4.83 5.71 10.70
C LYS A 128 -3.34 6.00 10.76
N VAL A 129 -2.96 7.22 10.40
CA VAL A 129 -1.59 7.74 10.57
C VAL A 129 -1.16 7.72 12.06
N GLU A 130 -2.10 7.61 13.00
CA GLU A 130 -1.84 7.64 14.44
C GLU A 130 -1.42 6.28 15.04
N ASP A 131 -1.78 5.14 14.43
CA ASP A 131 -1.56 3.80 15.02
C ASP A 131 -0.25 3.12 14.59
N VAL A 132 0.47 3.69 13.61
CA VAL A 132 1.87 3.33 13.25
C VAL A 132 2.85 3.49 14.44
N LYS A 133 2.42 4.13 15.53
CA LYS A 133 3.22 4.35 16.74
C LYS A 133 3.13 3.23 17.78
N ASN A 134 2.17 2.31 17.67
CA ASN A 134 1.84 1.36 18.75
C ASN A 134 1.89 -0.13 18.33
N GLY A 135 2.48 -0.45 17.18
CA GLY A 135 2.77 -1.83 16.75
C GLY A 135 4.23 -2.20 16.96
#